data_AF-A0A2P6SJV2-F1
#
_entry.id   AF-A0A2P6SJV2-F1
#
_cell.length_a   1.000
_cell.length_b   1.000
_cell.length_c   1.000
_cell.angle_alpha   90.00
_cell.angle_beta   90.00
_cell.angle_gamma   90.00
#
_symmetry.space_group_name_H-M   'P 1'
#
loop_
_entity.id
_entity.type
_entity.pdbx_description
1 polymer ?
#
loop_
_entity_poly.entity_id
_entity_poly.type
_entity_poly.pdbx_seq_one_letter_code
_entity_poly.pdbx_strand_id
1 'polypeptide(L)' 'MPGVTGYAGFYEICSPKKGETVYISAASGAVGQLVGQFAKLKGCYVVGSVGSKEKVSHWYSTRRAYIHTKTLFFG' A
#
# COMPACT_ATOMS: atom_id res chain seq x y z
N MET A 1 4.81 16.51 -3.65
CA MET A 1 6.09 15.80 -3.44
C MET A 1 5.81 14.43 -2.81
N PRO A 2 5.71 13.35 -3.60
CA PRO A 2 5.14 12.08 -3.13
C PRO A 2 5.88 11.43 -1.96
N GLY A 3 7.21 11.56 -1.91
CA GLY A 3 8.04 10.99 -0.85
C GLY A 3 7.80 11.60 0.52
N VAL A 4 7.81 12.92 0.62
CA VAL A 4 7.59 13.62 1.90
C VAL A 4 6.16 13.41 2.41
N THR A 5 5.16 13.46 1.52
CA THR A 5 3.76 13.21 1.89
C THR A 5 3.56 11.78 2.39
N GLY A 6 4.13 10.79 1.71
CA GLY A 6 4.06 9.39 2.14
C GLY A 6 4.78 9.13 3.45
N TYR A 7 5.97 9.73 3.64
CA TYR A 7 6.75 9.59 4.85
C TYR A 7 6.04 10.20 6.06
N ALA A 8 5.62 11.47 5.97
CA ALA A 8 4.93 12.14 7.07
C ALA A 8 3.61 11.43 7.41
N GLY A 9 2.81 11.06 6.41
CA GLY A 9 1.56 10.32 6.65
C GLY A 9 1.79 8.97 7.33
N PHE A 10 2.82 8.23 6.93
CA PHE A 10 3.08 6.88 7.43
C PHE A 10 3.81 6.87 8.79
N TYR A 11 4.86 7.68 8.96
CA TYR A 11 5.71 7.65 10.15
C TYR A 11 5.27 8.63 11.24
N GLU A 12 4.82 9.83 10.88
CA GLU A 12 4.44 10.87 11.86
C GLU A 12 2.98 10.71 12.29
N ILE A 13 2.07 10.51 11.33
CA ILE A 13 0.62 10.49 11.62
C ILE A 13 0.13 9.10 11.99
N CYS A 14 0.32 8.09 11.13
CA CYS A 14 -0.15 6.74 11.42
C CYS A 14 0.72 6.00 12.42
N SER A 15 2.04 6.18 12.35
CA SER A 15 3.08 5.49 13.13
C SER A 15 2.75 4.02 13.46
N PRO A 16 2.53 3.17 12.43
CA PRO A 16 2.09 1.79 12.66
C PRO A 16 3.20 0.95 13.28
N LYS A 17 2.81 -0.05 14.06
CA LYS A 17 3.71 -1.01 14.72
C LYS A 17 3.95 -2.23 13.85
N LYS A 18 5.08 -2.89 14.08
CA LYS A 18 5.43 -4.15 13.41
C LYS A 18 4.33 -5.19 13.64
N GLY A 19 3.90 -5.87 12.58
CA GLY A 19 2.82 -6.86 12.61
C GLY A 19 1.42 -6.30 12.43
N GLU A 20 1.23 -4.98 12.44
CA GLU A 20 -0.08 -4.36 12.18
C GLU A 20 -0.41 -4.37 10.68
N THR A 21 -1.70 -4.23 10.37
CA THR A 21 -2.19 -4.19 8.99
C THR A 21 -2.36 -2.75 8.51
N VAL A 22 -1.78 -2.45 7.34
CA VAL A 22 -1.84 -1.14 6.70
C VAL A 22 -2.62 -1.27 5.41
N TYR A 23 -3.71 -0.50 5.30
CA TYR A 23 -4.51 -0.41 4.08
C TYR A 23 -4.13 0.86 3.29
N ILE A 24 -3.83 0.69 2.00
CA ILE A 24 -3.45 1.78 1.09
C ILE A 24 -4.51 1.92 0.00
N SER A 25 -5.23 3.04 0.02
CA SER A 25 -6.12 3.40 -1.06
C SER A 25 -5.33 3.86 -2.30
N ALA A 26 -5.78 3.47 -3.49
CA ALA A 26 -5.14 3.81 -4.77
C ALA A 26 -3.63 3.51 -4.79
N ALA A 27 -3.25 2.32 -4.32
CA ALA A 27 -1.87 1.91 -4.06
C ALA A 27 -0.94 1.94 -5.28
N SER A 28 -1.52 1.93 -6.49
CA SER A 28 -0.79 2.12 -7.76
C SER A 28 -0.26 3.54 -7.96
N GLY A 29 -0.73 4.53 -7.21
CA GLY A 29 -0.31 5.93 -7.35
C GLY A 29 1.06 6.22 -6.72
N ALA A 30 1.66 7.35 -7.08
CA ALA A 30 3.03 7.71 -6.70
C ALA A 30 3.29 7.67 -5.17
N VAL A 31 2.34 8.13 -4.35
CA VAL A 31 2.45 8.07 -2.88
C VAL A 31 2.22 6.65 -2.37
N GLY A 32 1.19 5.96 -2.89
CA GLY A 32 0.81 4.62 -2.44
C GLY A 32 1.90 3.57 -2.67
N GLN A 33 2.66 3.70 -3.76
CA GLN A 33 3.80 2.84 -4.02
C GLN A 33 4.91 3.00 -2.98
N LEU A 34 5.23 4.25 -2.59
CA LEU A 34 6.24 4.54 -1.57
C LEU A 34 5.81 4.06 -0.19
N VAL A 35 4.56 4.35 0.20
CA VAL A 35 4.00 3.93 1.50
C VAL A 35 3.97 2.42 1.63
N GLY A 36 3.66 1.69 0.55
CA GLY A 36 3.67 0.23 0.59
C GLY A 36 5.05 -0.37 0.79
N GLN A 37 6.10 0.26 0.23
CA GLN A 37 7.49 -0.11 0.53
C GLN A 37 7.85 0.18 1.99
N PHE A 38 7.49 1.36 2.51
CA PHE A 38 7.72 1.71 3.92
C PHE A 38 7.03 0.74 4.88
N ALA A 39 5.78 0.37 4.58
CA ALA A 39 5.02 -0.57 5.39
C ALA A 39 5.62 -1.99 5.36
N LYS A 40 6.11 -2.46 4.22
CA LYS A 40 6.89 -3.70 4.13
C LYS A 40 8.17 -3.64 4.96
N LEU A 41 8.94 -2.56 4.84
CA LEU A 41 10.19 -2.37 5.59
C LEU A 41 9.95 -2.32 7.10
N LYS A 42 8.84 -1.72 7.53
CA LYS A 42 8.43 -1.67 8.95
C LYS A 42 7.88 -3.01 9.47
N GLY A 43 7.75 -4.03 8.60
CA GLY A 43 7.24 -5.35 8.95
C GLY A 43 5.73 -5.36 9.21
N CYS A 44 4.99 -4.45 8.57
CA CYS A 44 3.53 -4.41 8.60
C CYS A 44 2.94 -5.30 7.50
N TYR A 45 1.72 -5.77 7.70
CA TYR A 45 0.96 -6.45 6.66
C TYR A 45 0.31 -5.41 5.74
N VAL A 46 0.71 -5.39 4.46
CA VAL A 46 0.25 -4.37 3.51
C VAL A 46 -0.87 -4.92 2.64
N VAL A 47 -1.99 -4.19 2.63
CA VAL A 47 -3.14 -4.39 1.76
C VAL A 47 -3.37 -3.10 0.98
N GLY A 48 -3.74 -3.18 -0.30
CA GLY A 48 -4.05 -1.96 -1.02
C GLY A 48 -5.00 -2.17 -2.17
N SER A 49 -5.69 -1.10 -2.53
CA SER A 49 -6.66 -1.07 -3.61
C SER A 49 -6.09 -0.38 -4.85
N VAL A 50 -6.37 -0.93 -6.02
CA VAL A 50 -5.99 -0.33 -7.31
C VAL A 50 -7.21 -0.23 -8.23
N GLY A 51 -7.16 0.69 -9.18
CA GLY A 51 -8.29 0.98 -10.06
C GLY A 51 -8.52 -0.06 -11.17
N SER A 52 -7.50 -0.84 -11.53
CA SER A 52 -7.59 -1.82 -12.63
C SER A 52 -6.60 -2.98 -12.45
N LYS A 53 -6.83 -4.09 -13.17
CA LYS A 53 -5.99 -5.31 -13.04
C LYS A 53 -4.58 -5.07 -13.54
N GLU A 54 -4.45 -4.30 -14.61
CA GLU A 54 -3.16 -3.95 -15.22
C GLU A 54 -2.27 -3.16 -14.25
N LYS A 55 -2.88 -2.42 -13.32
CA LYS A 55 -2.17 -1.69 -12.26
C LYS A 55 -1.78 -2.56 -11.07
N VAL A 56 -2.42 -3.73 -10.90
CA VAL A 56 -2.03 -4.70 -9.86
C VAL A 56 -0.63 -5.25 -10.16
N SER A 57 -0.35 -5.60 -11.42
CA SER A 57 0.95 -6.20 -11.80
C SER A 57 2.11 -5.23 -11.63
N HIS A 58 1.88 -3.93 -11.84
CA HIS A 58 2.88 -2.89 -11.62
C HIS A 58 3.14 -2.60 -10.13
N TRP A 59 2.27 -3.06 -9.23
CA TRP A 59 2.37 -2.76 -7.81
C TRP A 59 3.07 -3.88 -7.05
N TYR A 60 4.39 -3.78 -6.94
CA TYR A 60 5.25 -4.80 -6.31
C TYR A 60 5.25 -4.82 -4.77
N SER A 61 4.56 -3.89 -4.12
CA SER A 61 4.71 -3.66 -2.67
C SER A 61 3.77 -4.46 -1.77
N THR A 62 3.09 -5.50 -2.29
CA THR A 62 1.95 -6.11 -1.58
C THR A 62 2.02 -7.60 -1.43
N ARG A 63 1.39 -8.09 -0.34
CA ARG A 63 1.02 -9.51 -0.20
C ARG A 63 -0.41 -9.79 -0.67
N ARG A 64 -1.29 -8.78 -0.71
CA ARG A 64 -2.67 -8.87 -1.22
C ARG A 64 -3.18 -7.57 -1.84
N ALA A 65 -3.52 -7.58 -3.11
CA ALA A 65 -4.05 -6.42 -3.83
C ALA A 65 -5.53 -6.58 -4.17
N TYR A 66 -6.32 -5.53 -3.93
CA TYR A 66 -7.75 -5.47 -4.20
C TYR A 66 -8.00 -4.53 -5.38
N ILE A 67 -8.99 -4.82 -6.22
CA ILE A 67 -9.43 -3.88 -7.25
C ILE A 67 -10.72 -3.24 -6.77
N HIS A 68 -10.80 -1.91 -6.84
CA HIS A 68 -11.90 -1.13 -6.26
C HIS A 68 -13.31 -1.61 -6.69
N THR A 69 -13.41 -2.33 -7.82
CA THR A 69 -14.65 -2.91 -8.37
C THR A 69 -14.78 -4.43 -8.24
N LYS A 70 -13.72 -5.20 -7.91
CA LYS A 70 -13.79 -6.66 -7.70
C LYS A 70 -12.72 -7.12 -6.72
N THR A 71 -13.16 -7.81 -5.66
CA THR A 71 -12.32 -8.50 -4.68
C THR A 71 -11.47 -9.57 -5.39
N LEU A 72 -10.19 -9.29 -5.62
CA LEU A 72 -9.23 -10.31 -6.05
C LEU A 72 -8.58 -10.91 -4.81
N PHE A 73 -9.16 -12.01 -4.33
CA PHE A 73 -8.48 -12.88 -3.39
C PHE A 73 -7.37 -13.61 -4.15
N PHE A 74 -6.13 -13.12 -4.05
CA PHE A 74 -4.99 -14.00 -4.25
C PHE A 74 -4.93 -14.93 -3.03
N GLY A 75 -5.14 -16.22 -3.31
CA GLY A 75 -4.97 -17.34 -2.39
C GLY A 75 -3.48 -17.64 -2.19
#